data_AF-A0AAV5L925-F1
#
_entry.id   AF-A0AAV5L925-F1
#
_cell.length_a   1.000
_cell.length_b   1.000
_cell.length_c   1.000
_cell.angle_alpha   90.00
_cell.angle_beta   90.00
_cell.angle_gamma   90.00
#
_symmetry.space_group_name_H-M   'P 1'
#
loop_
_entity.id
_entity.type
_entity.pdbx_description
1 polymer ?
#
loop_
_entity_poly.entity_id
_entity_poly.type
_entity_poly.pdbx_seq_one_letter_code
_entity_poly.pdbx_strand_id
1 'polypeptide(L)' 'MIKYVLATLLYSFEWEIPVEVEVELDVSENFGLVTKKRSPLVAIPIPRVATLEQYY' A
#
# COMPACT_ATOMS: atom_id res chain seq x y z
N MET A 1 1.13 -16.54 -6.45
CA MET A 1 0.55 -16.04 -5.18
C MET A 1 0.70 -14.52 -5.04
N ILE A 2 1.91 -13.94 -5.00
CA ILE A 2 2.12 -12.49 -4.83
C ILE A 2 1.31 -11.62 -5.81
N LYS A 3 1.28 -11.99 -7.10
CA LYS A 3 0.50 -11.27 -8.12
C LYS A 3 -0.98 -11.17 -7.79
N TYR A 4 -1.57 -12.25 -7.25
CA TYR A 4 -2.98 -12.27 -6.86
C TYR A 4 -3.23 -11.43 -5.63
N VAL A 5 -2.36 -11.52 -4.61
CA VAL A 5 -2.45 -10.66 -3.42
C VAL A 5 -2.39 -9.18 -3.82
N LEU A 6 -1.44 -8.81 -4.68
CA LEU A 6 -1.31 -7.45 -5.18
C LEU A 6 -2.56 -7.02 -5.96
N ALA A 7 -3.05 -7.86 -6.87
CA ALA A 7 -4.25 -7.57 -7.65
C ALA A 7 -5.48 -7.36 -6.74
N THR A 8 -5.67 -8.20 -5.71
CA THR A 8 -6.76 -8.05 -4.74
C THR A 8 -6.65 -6.74 -3.96
N LEU A 9 -5.45 -6.38 -3.49
CA LEU A 9 -5.21 -5.14 -2.76
C LEU A 9 -5.47 -3.88 -3.62
N LEU A 10 -4.99 -3.88 -4.87
CA LEU A 10 -5.20 -2.75 -5.80
C LEU A 10 -6.63 -2.64 -6.31
N TYR A 11 -7.34 -3.77 -6.40
CA TYR A 11 -8.74 -3.78 -6.82
C TYR A 11 -9.67 -3.31 -5.69
N SER A 12 -9.43 -3.76 -4.45
CA SER A 12 -10.38 -3.58 -3.35
C SER A 12 -10.28 -2.22 -2.66
N PHE A 13 -9.14 -1.54 -2.76
CA PHE A 13 -8.88 -0.31 -2.03
C PHE A 13 -8.40 0.82 -2.95
N GLU A 14 -8.84 2.03 -2.62
CA GLU A 14 -8.12 3.26 -2.93
C GLU A 14 -7.07 3.50 -1.84
N TRP A 15 -5.99 4.21 -2.16
CA TRP A 15 -4.85 4.36 -1.25
C TRP A 15 -4.52 5.83 -1.05
N GLU A 16 -4.47 6.24 0.21
CA GLU A 16 -4.02 7.58 0.62
C GLU A 16 -2.70 7.48 1.39
N ILE A 17 -1.92 8.55 1.33
CA ILE A 17 -0.69 8.67 2.12
C ILE A 17 -1.01 9.54 3.35
N PRO A 18 -0.65 9.10 4.57
CA PRO A 18 -0.93 9.88 5.78
C PRO A 18 -0.39 11.31 5.67
N VAL A 19 -1.20 12.29 6.05
CA VAL A 19 -0.87 13.72 5.95
C VAL A 19 0.33 14.11 6.80
N GLU A 20 0.56 13.38 7.89
CA GLU A 20 1.68 13.58 8.81
C GLU A 20 3.02 13.05 8.28
N VAL A 21 2.98 12.27 7.19
CA VAL A 21 4.17 11.75 6.52
C VAL A 21 4.44 12.64 5.31
N GLU A 22 5.33 13.61 5.47
CA GLU A 22 5.89 14.32 4.33
C GLU A 22 6.56 13.28 3.43
N VAL A 23 6.00 13.04 2.25
CA VAL A 23 6.38 11.91 1.40
C VAL A 23 7.66 12.23 0.65
N GLU A 24 8.77 12.34 1.37
CA GLU A 24 10.04 11.98 0.76
C GLU A 24 9.97 10.48 0.51
N LEU A 25 9.75 10.11 -0.76
CA LEU A 25 9.88 8.74 -1.22
C LEU A 25 11.36 8.34 -1.09
N ASP A 26 11.76 8.05 0.13
CA ASP A 26 13.10 7.59 0.45
C ASP A 26 13.28 6.22 -0.20
N VAL A 27 14.03 6.20 -1.29
CA VAL A 27 14.38 4.97 -2.01
C VAL A 27 15.67 4.37 -1.44
N SER A 28 16.23 4.92 -0.35
CA SER A 28 17.41 4.34 0.28
C SER A 28 17.07 3.01 0.95
N GLU A 29 18.06 2.13 0.97
CA GLU A 29 17.91 0.74 1.42
C GLU A 29 18.80 0.48 2.64
N ASN A 30 18.33 -0.41 3.52
CA ASN A 30 19.17 -1.01 4.53
C ASN A 30 19.84 -2.27 3.94
N PHE A 31 21.17 -2.31 3.94
CA PHE A 31 21.94 -3.45 3.46
C PHE A 31 21.83 -4.65 4.42
N GLY A 32 21.69 -5.86 3.87
CA GLY A 32 21.59 -7.09 4.65
C GLY A 32 21.13 -8.28 3.80
N LEU A 33 20.70 -9.36 4.44
CA LEU A 33 20.21 -10.57 3.76
C LEU A 33 18.96 -10.31 2.89
N VAL A 34 18.19 -9.27 3.23
CA VAL A 34 17.02 -8.82 2.47
C VAL A 34 17.13 -7.32 2.27
N THR A 35 16.89 -6.88 1.04
CA THR A 35 16.79 -5.46 0.69
C THR A 35 15.49 -4.88 1.22
N LYS A 36 15.57 -4.05 2.26
CA LYS A 36 14.43 -3.33 2.85
C LYS A 36 14.63 -1.84 2.68
N LYS A 37 13.56 -1.11 2.35
CA LYS A 37 13.57 0.36 2.38
C LYS A 37 13.99 0.83 3.78
N ARG A 38 14.83 1.85 3.84
CA ARG A 38 15.41 2.37 5.10
C ARG A 38 14.30 2.89 6.01
N SER A 39 13.39 3.67 5.46
CA SER A 39 12.12 4.04 6.06
C SER A 39 11.00 3.10 5.56
N PRO A 40 10.02 2.70 6.38
CA PRO A 40 8.87 1.95 5.89
C PRO A 40 7.95 2.86 5.06
N LEU A 41 7.40 2.35 3.95
CA LEU A 41 6.31 3.02 3.23
C LEU A 41 4.99 2.70 3.93
N VAL A 42 4.23 3.73 4.29
CA VAL A 42 2.93 3.61 4.94
C VAL A 42 1.86 4.19 4.02
N ALA A 43 0.76 3.46 3.86
CA ALA A 43 -0.41 3.89 3.09
C ALA A 43 -1.69 3.44 3.81
N ILE A 44 -2.75 4.22 3.66
CA ILE A 44 -4.06 3.97 4.27
C ILE A 44 -4.97 3.38 3.18
N PRO A 45 -5.45 2.13 3.34
CA PRO A 45 -6.41 1.55 2.42
C PRO A 45 -7.83 2.06 2.71
N ILE A 46 -8.46 2.65 1.71
CA ILE A 46 -9.85 3.10 1.75
C ILE A 46 -10.67 2.12 0.91
N PRO A 47 -11.67 1.42 1.49
CA PRO A 47 -12.50 0.49 0.72
C PRO A 47 -13.13 1.20 -0.46
N ARG A 48 -12.88 0.71 -1.69
CA ARG A 48 -13.50 1.27 -2.90
C ARG A 48 -15.01 1.05 -2.92
N VAL A 49 -15.45 -0.04 -2.28
CA VAL A 49 -16.84 -0.45 -2.22
C VAL A 49 -17.25 -0.52 -0.76
N ALA A 50 -18.16 0.37 -0.35
CA ALA A 50 -18.60 0.48 1.04
C ALA A 50 -19.75 -0.48 1.38
N THR A 51 -20.50 -0.93 0.36
CA THR A 51 -21.75 -1.68 0.55
C THR A 51 -21.83 -2.87 -0.40
N LEU A 52 -22.33 -4.02 0.08
CA LEU A 52 -22.51 -5.25 -0.71
C LEU A 52 -23.40 -5.07 -1.95
N GLU A 53 -24.25 -4.05 -1.97
CA GLU A 53 -25.13 -3.70 -3.10
C GLU A 53 -24.36 -3.26 -4.36
N GLN A 54 -23.12 -2.81 -4.22
CA GLN A 54 -22.28 -2.32 -5.33
C GLN A 54 -21.45 -3.45 -5.98
N TYR A 55 -21.53 -4.67 -5.47
CA TYR A 55 -20.85 -5.86 -6.01
C TYR A 55 -21.74 -6.70 -6.95
N TYR A 56 -23.06 -6.46 -6.98
CA TYR A 56 -24.04 -7.12 -7.85
C TYR A 56 -24.43 -6.24 -9.03
#